data_AF-A0A4P6U303-F1
#
_entry.id   AF-A0A4P6U303-F1
#
_cell.length_a   1.000
_cell.length_b   1.000
_cell.length_c   1.000
_cell.angle_alpha   90.00
_cell.angle_beta   90.00
_cell.angle_gamma   90.00
#
_symmetry.space_group_name_H-M   'P 1'
#
loop_
_entity.id
_entity.type
_entity.pdbx_description
1 polymer ?
#
loop_
_entity_poly.entity_id
_entity_poly.type
_entity_poly.pdbx_seq_one_letter_code
_entity_poly.pdbx_strand_id
1 'polypeptide(L)'
;MNASSRQARHTIRTRTRTQRAASRINRRGNGSLTTHCLAAGLTPKEARTVASSLRKNAAKAGVVGTTGIAYTKGRARQCTRYTPAQVAALAVVYRPRKAAYVQAAARLALAA
;
A
#
# COMPACT_ATOMS: atom_id res chain seq x y z
N MET A 1 15.25 18.35 -22.60
CA MET A 1 13.97 18.11 -21.90
C MET A 1 13.82 19.08 -20.73
N ASN A 2 12.82 19.98 -20.81
CA ASN A 2 12.53 21.00 -19.79
C ASN A 2 11.90 20.41 -18.51
N ALA A 3 11.96 21.17 -17.40
CA ALA A 3 11.51 20.73 -16.09
C ALA A 3 10.02 20.35 -16.06
N SER A 4 9.17 21.12 -16.74
CA SER A 4 7.72 20.88 -16.83
C SER A 4 7.38 19.52 -17.45
N SER A 5 8.08 19.13 -18.53
CA SER A 5 7.90 17.81 -19.14
C SER A 5 8.32 16.66 -18.22
N ARG A 6 9.36 16.85 -17.41
CA ARG A 6 9.78 15.84 -16.41
C ARG A 6 8.73 15.66 -15.32
N GLN A 7 8.19 16.77 -14.81
CA GLN A 7 7.15 16.76 -13.80
C GLN A 7 5.87 16.10 -14.33
N ALA A 8 5.42 16.45 -15.53
CA ALA A 8 4.24 15.85 -16.15
C ALA A 8 4.36 14.31 -16.25
N ARG A 9 5.52 13.81 -16.71
CA ARG A 9 5.79 12.36 -16.79
C ARG A 9 5.83 11.71 -15.41
N HIS A 10 6.38 12.38 -14.41
CA HIS A 10 6.39 11.89 -13.04
C HIS A 10 4.97 11.75 -12.47
N THR A 11 4.12 12.75 -12.71
CA THR A 11 2.71 12.76 -12.30
C THR A 11 1.94 11.61 -12.96
N ILE A 12 2.07 11.44 -14.27
CA ILE A 12 1.41 10.34 -15.01
C ILE A 12 1.86 8.97 -14.46
N ARG A 13 3.17 8.77 -14.27
CA ARG A 13 3.71 7.51 -13.71
C ARG A 13 3.16 7.23 -12.32
N THR A 14 3.01 8.25 -11.49
CA THR A 14 2.47 8.12 -10.14
C THR A 14 0.99 7.77 -10.18
N ARG A 15 0.19 8.50 -10.96
CA ARG A 15 -1.25 8.24 -11.14
C ARG A 15 -1.51 6.82 -11.64
N THR A 16 -0.81 6.41 -12.69
CA THR A 16 -0.95 5.07 -13.27
C THR A 16 -0.62 3.98 -12.26
N ARG A 17 0.40 4.18 -11.42
CA ARG A 17 0.77 3.21 -10.37
C ARG A 17 -0.33 3.08 -9.32
N THR A 18 -0.83 4.20 -8.82
CA THR A 18 -1.89 4.24 -7.81
C THR A 18 -3.18 3.58 -8.32
N GLN A 19 -3.61 3.94 -9.54
CA GLN A 19 -4.81 3.35 -10.16
C GLN A 19 -4.66 1.84 -10.39
N ARG A 20 -3.50 1.37 -10.88
CA ARG A 20 -3.25 -0.06 -11.05
C ARG A 20 -3.24 -0.82 -9.72
N ALA A 21 -2.75 -0.20 -8.64
CA ALA A 21 -2.78 -0.80 -7.31
C ALA A 21 -4.22 -0.94 -6.80
N ALA A 22 -5.02 0.14 -6.90
CA ALA A 22 -6.44 0.14 -6.53
C ALA A 22 -7.24 -0.89 -7.34
N SER A 23 -7.11 -0.88 -8.66
CA SER A 23 -7.78 -1.85 -9.54
C SER A 23 -7.43 -3.31 -9.20
N ARG A 24 -6.16 -3.58 -8.82
CA ARG A 24 -5.74 -4.92 -8.41
C ARG A 24 -6.43 -5.36 -7.11
N ILE A 25 -6.56 -4.46 -6.14
CA ILE A 25 -7.25 -4.73 -4.87
C ILE A 25 -8.73 -4.98 -5.16
N ASN A 26 -9.39 -4.09 -5.92
CA ASN A 26 -10.81 -4.22 -6.25
C ASN A 26 -11.13 -5.53 -6.97
N ARG A 27 -10.29 -5.95 -7.92
CA ARG A 27 -10.50 -7.21 -8.66
C ARG A 27 -10.30 -8.47 -7.81
N ARG A 28 -9.43 -8.43 -6.79
CA ARG A 28 -9.07 -9.62 -6.00
C ARG A 28 -9.70 -9.64 -4.60
N GLY A 29 -10.30 -8.54 -4.17
CA GLY A 29 -10.72 -8.31 -2.79
C GLY A 29 -9.58 -8.19 -1.77
N ASN A 30 -8.32 -8.40 -2.17
CA ASN A 30 -7.15 -8.36 -1.29
C ASN A 30 -5.87 -7.93 -2.00
N GLY A 31 -4.88 -7.55 -1.20
CA GLY A 31 -3.57 -7.12 -1.68
C GLY A 31 -2.51 -7.13 -0.59
N SER A 32 -1.23 -7.05 -0.98
CA SER A 32 -0.16 -6.86 0.01
C SER A 32 -0.28 -5.48 0.66
N LEU A 33 0.23 -5.30 1.88
CA LEU A 33 0.23 -3.99 2.56
C LEU A 33 0.87 -2.88 1.71
N THR A 34 1.94 -3.21 0.99
CA THR A 34 2.59 -2.26 0.06
C THR A 34 1.63 -1.86 -1.07
N THR A 35 0.81 -2.78 -1.59
CA THR A 35 -0.18 -2.47 -2.64
C THR A 35 -1.26 -1.52 -2.12
N HIS A 36 -1.75 -1.74 -0.90
CA HIS A 36 -2.69 -0.83 -0.24
C HIS A 36 -2.09 0.56 -0.03
N CYS A 37 -0.84 0.63 0.45
CA CYS A 37 -0.12 1.90 0.59
C CYS A 37 0.05 2.65 -0.74
N LEU A 38 0.32 1.94 -1.84
CA LEU A 38 0.41 2.54 -3.18
C LEU A 38 -0.96 3.04 -3.68
N ALA A 39 -2.03 2.32 -3.36
CA ALA A 39 -3.41 2.73 -3.67
C ALA A 39 -3.80 3.99 -2.87
N ALA A 40 -3.30 4.16 -1.65
CA ALA A 40 -3.46 5.38 -0.85
C ALA A 40 -2.62 6.59 -1.35
N GLY A 41 -1.81 6.39 -2.40
CA GLY A 41 -1.05 7.45 -3.07
C GLY A 41 0.39 7.63 -2.58
N LEU A 42 0.92 6.71 -1.77
CA LEU A 42 2.32 6.79 -1.33
C LEU A 42 3.31 6.47 -2.46
N THR A 43 4.51 7.06 -2.39
CA THR A 43 5.61 6.68 -3.27
C THR A 43 6.09 5.25 -2.96
N PRO A 44 6.74 4.53 -3.90
CA PRO A 44 7.23 3.17 -3.63
C PRO A 44 8.19 3.05 -2.44
N LYS A 45 8.99 4.10 -2.18
CA LYS A 45 9.90 4.13 -1.03
C LYS A 45 9.11 4.19 0.27
N GLU A 46 8.19 5.15 0.37
CA GLU A 46 7.37 5.36 1.56
C GLU A 46 6.42 4.19 1.81
N ALA A 47 5.81 3.65 0.77
CA ALA A 47 4.93 2.49 0.86
C ALA A 47 5.63 1.28 1.49
N ARG A 48 6.93 1.05 1.21
CA ARG A 48 7.69 -0.03 1.86
C ARG A 48 7.92 0.25 3.35
N THR A 49 8.25 1.49 3.70
CA THR A 49 8.47 1.91 5.10
C THR A 49 7.18 1.79 5.92
N VAL A 50 6.07 2.29 5.39
CA VAL A 50 4.75 2.21 6.05
C VAL A 50 4.30 0.75 6.14
N ALA A 51 4.41 -0.02 5.06
CA ALA A 51 4.06 -1.45 5.10
C ALA A 51 4.87 -2.24 6.13
N SER A 52 6.16 -1.91 6.33
CA SER A 52 6.97 -2.54 7.38
C SER A 52 6.44 -2.24 8.78
N SER A 53 6.00 -1.00 9.01
CA SER A 53 5.40 -0.60 10.28
C SER A 53 4.04 -1.27 10.51
N LEU A 54 3.20 -1.34 9.46
CA LEU A 54 1.90 -1.99 9.52
C LEU A 54 2.01 -3.50 9.79
N ARG A 55 3.05 -4.19 9.30
CA ARG A 55 3.28 -5.61 9.66
C ARG A 55 3.52 -5.81 11.15
N LYS A 56 4.25 -4.90 11.79
CA LYS A 56 4.46 -4.95 13.25
C LYS A 56 3.15 -4.72 14.00
N ASN A 57 2.30 -3.83 13.50
CA ASN A 57 0.98 -3.60 14.06
C ASN A 57 0.03 -4.77 13.83
N ALA A 58 0.18 -5.53 12.75
CA ALA A 58 -0.64 -6.72 12.49
C ALA A 58 -0.49 -7.78 13.57
N ALA A 59 0.75 -8.03 14.01
CA ALA A 59 1.01 -8.91 15.13
C ALA A 59 0.36 -8.40 16.43
N LYS A 60 0.38 -7.08 16.68
CA LYS A 60 -0.22 -6.46 17.87
C LYS A 60 -1.75 -6.48 17.85
N ALA A 61 -2.35 -6.28 16.68
CA ALA A 61 -3.79 -6.22 16.50
C ALA A 61 -4.43 -7.61 16.29
N GLY A 62 -3.64 -8.70 16.32
CA GLY A 62 -4.13 -10.05 16.05
C GLY A 62 -4.62 -10.27 14.61
N VAL A 63 -4.27 -9.39 13.68
CA VAL A 63 -4.74 -9.48 12.28
C VAL A 63 -3.82 -10.41 11.50
N VAL A 64 -4.36 -11.57 11.13
CA VAL A 64 -3.67 -12.56 10.29
C VAL A 64 -4.10 -12.37 8.84
N GLY A 65 -3.14 -12.07 7.98
CA GLY A 65 -3.39 -12.00 6.53
C GLY A 65 -3.32 -13.38 5.88
N THR A 66 -3.87 -13.50 4.67
CA THR A 66 -3.85 -14.74 3.90
C THR A 66 -2.50 -14.91 3.20
N THR A 67 -1.89 -16.09 3.34
CA THR A 67 -0.68 -16.44 2.59
C THR A 67 -1.01 -16.66 1.12
N GLY A 68 -0.06 -16.31 0.24
CA GLY A 68 -0.19 -16.57 -1.17
C GLY A 68 1.16 -16.47 -1.87
N ILE A 69 1.19 -16.90 -3.13
CA ILE A 69 2.40 -16.87 -3.95
C ILE A 69 2.30 -15.73 -4.96
N ALA A 70 3.38 -14.98 -5.11
CA ALA A 70 3.57 -14.00 -6.16
C ALA A 70 4.70 -14.46 -7.08
N TYR A 71 4.43 -14.44 -8.38
CA TYR A 71 5.43 -14.79 -9.40
C TYR A 71 6.00 -13.53 -10.02
N THR A 72 7.32 -13.49 -10.21
CA THR A 72 8.00 -12.41 -10.94
C THR A 72 9.19 -13.00 -11.70
N LYS A 73 9.18 -12.88 -13.03
CA LYS A 73 10.25 -13.39 -13.92
C LYS A 73 10.62 -14.86 -13.61
N GLY A 74 9.62 -15.73 -13.51
CA GLY A 74 9.81 -17.15 -13.17
C GLY A 74 10.10 -17.46 -11.70
N ARG A 75 10.26 -16.45 -10.83
CA ARG A 75 10.53 -16.67 -9.39
C ARG A 75 9.26 -16.57 -8.57
N ALA A 76 9.00 -17.59 -7.76
CA ALA A 76 7.94 -17.60 -6.76
C ALA A 76 8.42 -16.92 -5.46
N ARG A 77 7.58 -16.09 -4.87
CA ARG A 77 7.80 -15.50 -3.54
C ARG A 77 6.53 -15.64 -2.73
N GLN A 78 6.65 -16.12 -1.51
CA GLN A 78 5.55 -16.07 -0.55
C GLN A 78 5.26 -14.61 -0.18
N CYS A 79 3.98 -14.29 -0.08
CA CYS A 79 3.49 -12.98 0.30
C CYS A 79 2.23 -13.10 1.15
N THR A 80 2.08 -12.19 2.09
CA THR A 80 0.85 -12.06 2.88
C THR A 80 -0.04 -10.99 2.27
N ARG A 81 -1.31 -11.34 2.07
CA ARG A 81 -2.35 -10.48 1.52
C ARG A 81 -3.35 -10.13 2.62
N TYR A 82 -3.86 -8.92 2.57
CA TYR A 82 -4.81 -8.36 3.51
C TYR A 82 -5.99 -7.78 2.74
N THR A 83 -7.17 -7.88 3.33
CA THR A 83 -8.37 -7.18 2.83
C THR A 83 -8.31 -5.68 3.18
N PRO A 84 -9.06 -4.81 2.48
CA PRO A 84 -9.15 -3.40 2.86
C PRO A 84 -9.55 -3.19 4.32
N ALA A 85 -10.56 -3.92 4.80
CA ALA A 85 -11.02 -3.88 6.20
C ALA A 85 -9.91 -4.25 7.20
N GLN A 86 -9.13 -5.30 6.92
CA GLN A 86 -7.98 -5.66 7.75
C GLN A 86 -6.95 -4.53 7.78
N VAL A 87 -6.66 -3.90 6.63
CA VAL A 87 -5.70 -2.80 6.57
C VAL A 87 -6.22 -1.55 7.30
N ALA A 88 -7.50 -1.26 7.24
CA ALA A 88 -8.11 -0.16 7.98
C ALA A 88 -7.96 -0.36 9.50
N ALA A 89 -8.21 -1.58 10.01
CA ALA A 89 -7.98 -1.91 11.42
C ALA A 89 -6.51 -1.67 11.83
N LEU A 90 -5.55 -2.03 10.96
CA LEU A 90 -4.13 -1.76 11.20
C LEU A 90 -3.77 -0.28 11.17
N ALA A 91 -4.43 0.49 10.31
CA ALA A 91 -4.21 1.91 10.15
C ALA A 91 -4.68 2.70 11.39
N VAL A 92 -5.74 2.27 12.07
CA VAL A 92 -6.22 2.89 13.32
C VAL A 92 -5.17 2.83 14.43
N VAL A 93 -4.45 1.72 14.55
CA VAL A 93 -3.37 1.55 15.54
C VAL A 93 -2.08 2.28 15.11
N TYR A 94 -1.95 2.62 13.82
CA TYR A 94 -0.76 3.26 13.29
C TYR A 94 -0.75 4.77 13.59
N ARG A 95 0.15 5.19 14.50
CA ARG A 95 0.33 6.60 14.91
C ARG A 95 1.64 7.20 14.36
N PRO A 96 1.72 7.55 13.06
CA PRO A 96 2.92 8.17 12.49
C PRO A 96 3.08 9.63 12.94
N ARG A 97 4.32 10.09 13.07
CA ARG A 97 4.63 11.51 13.38
C ARG A 97 4.85 12.38 12.14
N LYS A 98 5.23 11.78 10.99
CA LYS A 98 5.48 12.51 9.74
C LYS A 98 4.15 12.83 9.04
N ALA A 99 3.91 14.10 8.71
CA ALA A 99 2.67 14.57 8.09
C ALA A 99 2.23 13.75 6.86
N ALA A 100 3.17 13.41 5.96
CA ALA A 100 2.88 12.58 4.78
C ALA A 100 2.31 11.20 5.14
N TYR A 101 2.73 10.61 6.26
CA TYR A 101 2.26 9.30 6.70
C TYR A 101 0.95 9.39 7.48
N VAL A 102 0.69 10.53 8.15
CA VAL A 102 -0.61 10.80 8.80
C VAL A 102 -1.74 10.81 7.78
N GLN A 103 -1.57 11.55 6.68
CA GLN A 103 -2.55 11.58 5.60
C GLN A 103 -2.75 10.20 4.96
N ALA A 104 -1.68 9.43 4.79
CA ALA A 104 -1.77 8.07 4.26
C ALA A 104 -2.50 7.12 5.23
N ALA A 105 -2.26 7.23 6.53
CA ALA A 105 -2.98 6.46 7.54
C ALA A 105 -4.49 6.76 7.51
N ALA A 106 -4.87 8.04 7.41
CA ALA A 106 -6.28 8.43 7.29
C ALA A 106 -6.94 7.85 6.03
N ARG A 107 -6.25 7.92 4.88
CA ARG A 107 -6.75 7.32 3.62
C ARG A 107 -6.88 5.80 3.71
N LEU A 108 -5.95 5.13 4.38
CA LEU A 108 -6.00 3.69 4.58
C LEU A 108 -7.12 3.27 5.55
N ALA A 109 -7.40 4.09 6.57
CA ALA A 109 -8.51 3.85 7.49
C ALA A 109 -9.88 4.03 6.81
N LEU A 110 -10.01 4.97 5.88
CA LEU A 110 -11.25 5.21 5.12
C LEU A 110 -11.49 4.19 3.99
N ALA A 111 -10.47 3.44 3.58
CA ALA A 111 -10.58 2.52 2.44
C ALA A 111 -11.30 1.19 2.75
N ALA A 112 -11.90 1.05 3.94
CA ALA A 112 -12.66 -0.11 4.39
C ALA A 112 -14.01 -0.24 3.69
#